data_AF-A0A0B0CWK5-F1
#
_entry.id   AF-A0A0B0CWK5-F1
#
_cell.length_a   1.000
_cell.length_b   1.000
_cell.length_c   1.000
_cell.angle_alpha   90.00
_cell.angle_beta   90.00
_cell.angle_gamma   90.00
#
_symmetry.space_group_name_H-M   'P 1'
#
loop_
_entity.id
_entity.type
_entity.pdbx_description
1 polymer ?
#
loop_
_entity_poly.entity_id
_entity_poly.type
_entity_poly.pdbx_seq_one_letter_code
_entity_poly.pdbx_strand_id
1 'polypeptide(L)'
;MEDQRKKLRVIVNCSIFAAITAILAQVEIPLPLVPISGQTLAVGVTATILGSRQGAIAIAAYAALGAIGLPVFAGFKGGVQVLAGPTGG
;
A
#
# COMPACT_ATOMS: atom_id res chain seq x y z
N MET A 1 21.11 22.66 2.73
CA MET A 1 20.47 22.26 1.44
C MET A 1 20.41 20.74 1.25
N GLU A 2 21.41 19.97 1.70
CA GLU A 2 21.47 18.51 1.49
C GLU A 2 20.35 17.72 2.21
N ASP A 3 19.95 18.13 3.41
CA ASP A 3 18.88 17.46 4.16
C ASP A 3 17.51 17.54 3.49
N GLN A 4 17.22 18.66 2.83
CA GLN A 4 15.98 18.83 2.09
C GLN A 4 15.90 17.85 0.91
N ARG A 5 17.03 17.62 0.23
CA ARG A 5 17.13 16.66 -0.88
C ARG A 5 16.95 15.22 -0.41
N LYS A 6 17.53 14.87 0.75
CA LYS A 6 17.35 13.55 1.38
C LYS A 6 15.87 13.34 1.76
N LYS A 7 15.23 14.30 2.42
CA LYS A 7 13.79 14.22 2.77
C LYS A 7 12.90 14.06 1.53
N LEU A 8 13.13 14.86 0.49
CA LEU A 8 12.40 14.76 -0.78
C LEU A 8 12.51 13.37 -1.38
N ARG A 9 13.72 12.80 -1.43
CA ARG A 9 13.94 11.46 -1.96
C ARG A 9 13.14 10.40 -1.19
N VAL A 10 13.08 10.50 0.14
CA VAL A 10 12.31 9.57 0.96
C VAL A 10 10.81 9.67 0.67
N ILE A 11 10.27 10.89 0.63
CA ILE A 11 8.84 11.11 0.37
C ILE A 11 8.46 10.57 -1.01
N VAL A 12 9.28 10.87 -2.02
CA VAL A 12 9.06 10.39 -3.39
C VAL A 12 9.11 8.87 -3.45
N ASN A 13 10.12 8.24 -2.83
CA ASN A 13 10.22 6.78 -2.79
C ASN A 13 9.00 6.16 -2.10
N CYS A 14 8.59 6.65 -0.92
CA CYS A 14 7.40 6.15 -0.24
C CYS A 14 6.14 6.28 -1.09
N SER A 15 5.97 7.40 -1.79
CA SER A 15 4.81 7.66 -2.64
C SER A 15 4.76 6.71 -3.85
N ILE A 16 5.91 6.48 -4.49
CA ILE A 16 6.01 5.55 -5.62
C ILE A 16 5.67 4.13 -5.17
N PHE A 17 6.21 3.67 -4.04
CA PHE A 17 5.93 2.32 -3.54
C PHE A 17 4.48 2.14 -3.04
N ALA A 18 3.88 3.18 -2.47
CA ALA A 18 2.44 3.19 -2.18
C ALA A 18 1.60 3.05 -3.46
N ALA A 19 1.97 3.75 -4.54
CA ALA A 19 1.30 3.63 -5.84
C ALA A 19 1.49 2.23 -6.47
N ILE A 20 2.71 1.68 -6.41
CA ILE A 20 2.98 0.30 -6.86
C ILE A 20 2.12 -0.69 -6.07
N THR A 21 2.01 -0.52 -4.75
CA THR A 21 1.15 -1.37 -3.90
C THR A 21 -0.31 -1.29 -4.32
N ALA A 22 -0.83 -0.10 -4.61
CA ALA A 22 -2.20 0.07 -5.10
C ALA A 22 -2.45 -0.61 -6.45
N ILE A 23 -1.49 -0.55 -7.37
CA ILE A 23 -1.60 -1.20 -8.69
C ILE A 23 -1.58 -2.72 -8.54
N LEU A 24 -0.63 -3.25 -7.77
CA LEU A 24 -0.52 -4.70 -7.54
C LEU A 24 -1.70 -5.26 -6.74
N ALA A 25 -2.29 -4.45 -5.86
CA ALA A 25 -3.50 -4.84 -5.12
C ALA A 25 -4.68 -5.14 -6.06
N GLN A 26 -4.76 -4.51 -7.23
CA GLN A 26 -5.83 -4.77 -8.20
C GLN A 26 -5.75 -6.14 -8.86
N VAL A 27 -4.56 -6.76 -8.87
CA VAL A 27 -4.39 -8.11 -9.37
C VAL A 27 -4.85 -9.07 -8.28
N GLU A 28 -6.11 -9.47 -8.32
CA GLU A 28 -6.70 -10.43 -7.39
C GLU A 28 -7.17 -11.71 -8.07
N ILE A 29 -6.98 -12.82 -7.37
CA ILE A 29 -7.52 -14.12 -7.74
C ILE A 29 -8.75 -14.35 -6.86
N PRO A 30 -9.96 -14.44 -7.45
CA PRO A 30 -11.19 -14.60 -6.68
C PRO A 30 -11.19 -15.97 -5.99
N LEU A 31 -11.37 -15.95 -4.67
CA LEU A 31 -11.52 -17.13 -3.83
C LEU A 31 -12.80 -17.00 -3.00
N PRO A 32 -13.40 -18.12 -2.55
CA PRO A 32 -14.72 -18.12 -1.92
C PRO A 32 -14.83 -17.36 -0.59
N LEU A 33 -13.73 -17.16 0.15
CA LEU A 33 -13.74 -16.44 1.44
C LEU A 33 -12.95 -15.13 1.40
N VAL A 34 -11.66 -15.20 1.06
CA VAL A 34 -10.76 -14.03 1.00
C VAL A 34 -9.96 -14.12 -0.29
N PRO A 35 -10.11 -13.16 -1.23
CA PRO A 35 -9.34 -13.16 -2.47
C PRO A 35 -7.85 -12.99 -2.17
N ILE A 36 -7.00 -13.71 -2.89
CA ILE A 36 -5.56 -13.48 -2.84
C ILE A 36 -5.25 -12.35 -3.81
N SER A 37 -4.75 -11.23 -3.29
CA SER A 37 -4.32 -10.09 -4.09
C SER A 37 -2.79 -9.97 -4.14
N GLY A 38 -2.30 -9.31 -5.20
CA GLY A 38 -0.90 -8.93 -5.33
C GLY A 38 -0.44 -7.90 -4.29
N GLN A 39 -1.34 -7.39 -3.45
CA GLN A 39 -1.02 -6.48 -2.35
C GLN A 39 0.00 -7.09 -1.39
N THR A 40 -0.15 -8.38 -1.04
CA THR A 40 0.75 -9.07 -0.09
C THR A 40 2.18 -9.13 -0.60
N LEU A 41 2.36 -9.44 -1.90
CA LEU A 41 3.65 -9.39 -2.57
C LEU A 41 4.22 -7.96 -2.61
N ALA A 42 3.38 -6.98 -2.93
CA ALA A 42 3.80 -5.57 -3.00
C ALA A 42 4.28 -5.03 -1.64
N VAL A 43 3.61 -5.41 -0.54
CA VAL A 43 4.04 -5.07 0.82
C VAL A 43 5.42 -5.67 1.12
N GLY A 44 5.65 -6.94 0.77
CA GLY A 44 6.96 -7.60 0.94
C GLY A 44 8.08 -6.92 0.15
N VAL A 45 7.82 -6.58 -1.13
CA VAL A 45 8.78 -5.86 -1.97
C VAL A 45 9.06 -4.45 -1.42
N THR A 46 8.02 -3.75 -0.98
CA THR A 46 8.16 -2.42 -0.36
C THR A 46 9.02 -2.49 0.90
N ALA A 47 8.75 -3.44 1.80
CA ALA A 47 9.50 -3.61 3.04
C ALA A 47 10.97 -4.00 2.80
N THR A 48 11.24 -4.85 1.82
CA THR A 48 12.61 -5.30 1.49
C THR A 48 13.45 -4.20 0.82
N ILE A 49 12.86 -3.38 -0.06
CA ILE A 49 13.60 -2.33 -0.79
C ILE A 49 13.75 -1.04 0.04
N LEU A 50 12.69 -0.58 0.73
CA LEU A 50 12.73 0.67 1.52
C LEU A 50 13.25 0.44 2.94
N GLY A 51 13.32 -0.81 3.40
CA GLY A 51 13.61 -1.16 4.78
C GLY A 51 12.43 -0.91 5.72
N SER A 52 12.58 -1.30 6.98
CA SER A 52 11.49 -1.31 7.97
C SER A 52 10.82 0.05 8.18
N ARG A 53 11.62 1.12 8.33
CA ARG A 53 11.09 2.44 8.68
C ARG A 53 10.38 3.14 7.51
N GLN A 54 10.98 3.16 6.32
CA GLN A 54 10.37 3.82 5.16
C GLN A 54 9.28 2.95 4.53
N GLY A 55 9.44 1.62 4.56
CA GLY A 55 8.41 0.69 4.13
C GLY A 55 7.14 0.84 4.96
N ALA A 56 7.24 0.92 6.29
CA ALA A 56 6.09 1.16 7.16
C ALA A 56 5.38 2.48 6.82
N ILE A 57 6.13 3.56 6.54
CA ILE A 57 5.55 4.86 6.14
C ILE A 57 4.83 4.75 4.78
N ALA A 58 5.42 4.04 3.82
CA ALA A 58 4.82 3.84 2.49
C ALA A 58 3.50 3.05 2.57
N ILE A 59 3.48 1.96 3.35
CA ILE A 59 2.27 1.15 3.54
C ILE A 59 1.22 1.89 4.36
N ALA A 60 1.62 2.65 5.38
CA ALA A 60 0.69 3.51 6.12
C ALA A 60 0.08 4.60 5.23
N ALA A 61 0.86 5.20 4.32
CA ALA A 61 0.33 6.15 3.35
C ALA A 61 -0.67 5.49 2.38
N TYR A 62 -0.35 4.29 1.88
CA TYR A 62 -1.28 3.48 1.09
C TYR A 62 -2.59 3.21 1.83
N ALA A 63 -2.51 2.74 3.08
CA ALA A 63 -3.68 2.47 3.91
C ALA A 63 -4.50 3.73 4.18
N ALA A 64 -3.85 4.88 4.44
CA ALA A 64 -4.52 6.16 4.64
C ALA A 64 -5.28 6.62 3.38
N LEU A 65 -4.68 6.47 2.19
CA LEU A 65 -5.34 6.78 0.92
C LEU A 65 -6.59 5.91 0.73
N GLY A 66 -6.48 4.60 0.97
CA GLY A 66 -7.63 3.70 0.90
C GLY A 66 -8.69 3.99 1.97
N ALA A 67 -8.28 4.35 3.19
CA ALA A 67 -9.18 4.70 4.28
C ALA A 67 -10.03 5.95 3.98
N ILE A 68 -9.46 6.95 3.31
CA ILE A 68 -10.17 8.16 2.87
C ILE A 68 -11.24 7.85 1.80
N GLY A 69 -11.18 6.66 1.19
CA GLY A 69 -12.19 6.19 0.24
C GLY A 69 -11.67 6.06 -1.20
N LEU A 70 -10.37 6.26 -1.44
CA LEU A 70 -9.81 5.98 -2.76
C LEU A 70 -9.88 4.47 -3.07
N PRO A 71 -10.23 4.08 -4.31
CA PRO A 71 -10.34 2.69 -4.72
C PRO A 71 -8.96 2.05 -4.97
N VAL A 72 -8.11 2.02 -3.94
CA VAL A 72 -6.74 1.50 -4.00
C VAL A 72 -6.58 0.09 -3.43
N PHE A 73 -7.59 -0.41 -2.70
CA PHE A 73 -7.61 -1.79 -2.21
C PHE A 73 -8.04 -2.76 -3.32
N ALA A 74 -7.84 -4.05 -3.08
CA ALA A 74 -8.14 -5.10 -4.03
C ALA A 74 -9.60 -5.04 -4.52
N GLY A 75 -9.79 -5.29 -5.83
CA GLY A 75 -11.10 -5.21 -6.47
C GLY A 75 -11.67 -3.78 -6.54
N PHE A 76 -10.81 -2.77 -6.69
CA PHE A 76 -11.16 -1.34 -6.68
C PHE A 76 -11.95 -0.90 -5.43
N LYS A 77 -11.71 -1.55 -4.30
CA LYS A 77 -12.38 -1.23 -3.03
C LYS A 77 -11.69 -0.06 -2.34
N GLY A 78 -12.46 0.67 -1.54
CA GLY A 78 -12.01 1.79 -0.74
C GLY A 78 -12.88 1.99 0.51
N GLY A 79 -12.35 2.76 1.45
CA GLY A 79 -12.99 3.15 2.69
C GLY A 79 -12.55 2.35 3.91
N VAL A 80 -12.74 2.94 5.09
CA VAL A 80 -12.41 2.35 6.40
C VAL A 80 -13.06 0.98 6.61
N GLN A 81 -14.23 0.76 6.02
CA GLN A 81 -14.96 -0.51 6.04
C GLN A 81 -14.16 -1.70 5.49
N VAL A 82 -13.25 -1.47 4.54
CA VAL A 82 -12.40 -2.54 3.98
C VAL A 82 -11.32 -2.95 4.97
N LEU A 83 -10.79 -1.98 5.74
CA LEU A 83 -9.83 -2.21 6.81
C LEU A 83 -10.46 -2.83 8.07
N ALA A 84 -11.73 -2.55 8.33
CA ALA A 84 -12.50 -3.18 9.41
C ALA A 84 -13.13 -4.53 8.99
N GLY A 85 -12.99 -4.91 7.71
CA GLY A 85 -13.57 -6.12 7.14
C GLY A 85 -12.66 -7.34 7.25
N PRO A 86 -13.10 -8.51 6.73
CA PRO A 86 -12.37 -9.77 6.81
C PRO A 86 -10.97 -9.75 6.15
N THR A 87 -10.71 -8.77 5.28
CA THR A 87 -9.47 -8.61 4.51
C THR A 87 -8.58 -7.49 5.04
N GLY A 88 -8.92 -6.87 6.17
CA GLY A 88 -8.21 -5.71 6.72
C GLY A 88 -7.09 -6.03 7.70
N GLY A 89 -6.92 -7.31 8.05
CA GLY A 89 -5.87 -7.80 8.95
C GLY A 89 -4.46 -7.69 8.38
#